data_AF-A0A6N2CJ70-F1
#
_entry.id   AF-A0A6N2CJ70-F1
#
_cell.length_a   1.000
_cell.length_b   1.000
_cell.length_c   1.000
_cell.angle_alpha   90.00
_cell.angle_beta   90.00
_cell.angle_gamma   90.00
#
_symmetry.space_group_name_H-M   'P 1'
#
loop_
_entity.id
_entity.type
_entity.pdbx_description
1 polymer ?
#
loop_
_entity_poly.entity_id
_entity_poly.type
_entity_poly.pdbx_seq_one_letter_code
_entity_poly.pdbx_strand_id
1 'polypeptide(L)'
;MNRLIHLPLSAYLAVLALALPQLSDASALGDLKALSGPLDLNETQRRFIEQRMDKRGPAWESEFPLRANDDRQLTDADVEGPGGLIYPDFRYAGIPCGIPTPPVVVRAADFGAHPDDGKPDAEGLWAAIAAAVAAGGGTVQLEAGVYEFERPIVIRQSGVVLRGAGSDQTR
;
A
#
# COMPACT_ATOMS: atom_id res chain seq x y z
N MET A 1 10.71 -13.72 -27.64
CA MET A 1 9.89 -13.19 -26.54
C MET A 1 9.85 -11.68 -26.66
N ASN A 2 8.65 -11.14 -26.88
CA ASN A 2 8.39 -9.82 -27.47
C ASN A 2 8.90 -8.65 -26.61
N ARG A 3 9.78 -7.85 -27.20
CA ARG A 3 10.00 -6.44 -26.83
C ARG A 3 8.94 -5.61 -27.56
N LEU A 4 8.09 -4.89 -26.83
CA LEU A 4 7.22 -3.86 -27.41
C LEU A 4 8.06 -2.61 -27.67
N ILE A 5 8.06 -2.20 -28.93
CA ILE A 5 8.88 -1.15 -29.53
C ILE A 5 8.14 0.19 -29.38
N HIS A 6 8.84 1.21 -28.90
CA HIS A 6 8.40 2.60 -28.84
C HIS A 6 8.27 3.15 -30.27
N LEU A 7 7.07 3.54 -30.72
CA LEU A 7 6.87 4.18 -32.02
C LEU A 7 6.99 5.72 -31.88
N PRO A 8 7.57 6.42 -32.88
CA PRO A 8 7.80 7.86 -32.84
C PRO A 8 6.52 8.68 -33.09
N LEU A 9 6.56 9.93 -32.60
CA LEU A 9 5.48 10.95 -32.58
C LEU A 9 4.75 11.21 -33.92
N SER A 10 5.27 10.73 -35.05
CA SER A 10 4.65 10.89 -36.37
C SER A 10 3.38 10.06 -36.56
N ALA A 11 3.21 8.97 -35.81
CA ALA A 11 2.03 8.11 -35.90
C ALA A 11 0.76 8.73 -35.29
N TYR A 12 0.90 9.66 -34.34
CA TYR A 12 -0.25 10.33 -33.69
C TYR A 12 -0.91 11.37 -34.61
N LEU A 13 -0.17 11.97 -35.54
CA LEU A 13 -0.71 12.93 -36.52
C LEU A 13 -1.56 12.26 -37.61
N ALA A 14 -1.31 10.98 -37.91
CA ALA A 14 -2.12 10.24 -38.87
C ALA A 14 -3.50 9.84 -38.31
N VAL A 15 -3.60 9.60 -36.99
CA VAL A 15 -4.88 9.24 -36.34
C VAL A 15 -5.80 10.46 -36.23
N LEU A 16 -5.26 11.68 -36.12
CA LEU A 16 -6.06 12.90 -36.13
C LEU A 16 -6.61 13.26 -37.53
N ALA A 17 -6.05 12.70 -38.60
CA ALA A 17 -6.44 13.00 -39.98
C ALA A 17 -7.60 12.15 -40.52
N LEU A 18 -8.02 11.08 -39.82
CA LEU A 18 -9.09 10.18 -40.29
C LEU A 18 -10.50 10.49 -39.73
N ALA A 19 -10.67 11.55 -38.94
CA ALA A 19 -11.95 11.90 -38.32
C ALA A 19 -12.52 13.27 -38.73
N LEU A 20 -12.14 13.80 -39.90
CA LEU A 20 -12.70 15.06 -40.42
C LEU A 20 -13.08 14.95 -41.92
N PRO A 21 -14.25 14.39 -42.27
CA PRO A 21 -14.81 14.58 -43.60
C PRO A 21 -15.83 15.73 -43.58
N GLN A 22 -15.48 16.95 -43.19
CA GLN A 22 -16.30 18.16 -43.42
C GLN A 22 -15.46 19.45 -43.24
N LEU A 23 -14.43 19.66 -44.06
CA LEU A 23 -13.72 20.94 -44.15
C LEU A 23 -13.38 21.19 -45.62
N SER A 24 -14.41 21.44 -46.43
CA SER A 24 -14.27 21.81 -47.86
C SER A 24 -14.27 23.32 -48.10
N ASP A 25 -14.18 24.15 -47.05
CA ASP A 25 -14.03 25.60 -47.17
C ASP A 25 -12.60 26.04 -46.86
N ALA A 26 -11.98 26.70 -47.84
CA ALA A 26 -10.62 27.25 -47.74
C ALA A 26 -10.49 28.43 -46.76
N SER A 27 -11.55 28.78 -46.01
CA SER A 27 -11.49 29.76 -44.92
C SER A 27 -10.83 29.22 -43.64
N ALA A 28 -10.92 27.91 -43.40
CA ALA A 28 -10.48 27.29 -42.14
C ALA A 28 -8.94 27.20 -41.96
N LEU A 29 -8.18 27.45 -43.02
CA LEU A 29 -6.71 27.53 -42.97
C LEU A 29 -6.20 28.89 -42.48
N GLY A 30 -7.03 29.95 -42.54
CA GLY A 30 -6.72 31.24 -41.92
C GLY A 30 -6.73 31.16 -40.39
N ASP A 31 -7.58 30.28 -39.84
CA ASP A 31 -7.83 30.15 -38.40
C ASP A 31 -6.72 29.39 -37.65
N LEU A 32 -5.91 28.59 -38.35
CA LEU A 32 -4.76 27.90 -37.74
C LEU A 32 -3.63 28.85 -37.34
N LYS A 33 -3.52 30.03 -37.97
CA LYS A 33 -2.57 31.07 -37.55
C LYS A 33 -3.03 31.79 -36.27
N ALA A 34 -4.34 31.81 -36.00
CA ALA A 34 -4.92 32.34 -34.76
C ALA A 34 -4.68 31.42 -33.55
N LEU A 35 -4.41 30.13 -33.77
CA LEU A 35 -4.08 29.15 -32.72
C LEU A 35 -2.59 29.19 -32.29
N SER A 36 -1.77 30.10 -32.84
CA SER A 36 -0.35 30.27 -32.47
C SER A 36 -0.10 31.37 -31.43
N GLY A 37 -1.15 31.96 -30.86
CA GLY A 37 -1.03 32.85 -29.71
C GLY A 37 -0.48 32.13 -28.48
N PRO A 38 0.10 32.84 -27.50
CA PRO A 38 0.54 32.23 -26.25
C PRO A 38 -0.63 31.46 -25.64
N LEU A 39 -0.40 30.20 -25.22
CA LEU A 39 -1.39 29.37 -24.54
C LEU A 39 -2.02 30.18 -23.39
N ASP A 40 -3.23 30.70 -23.60
CA ASP A 40 -3.96 31.40 -22.56
C ASP A 40 -4.54 30.34 -21.61
N LEU A 41 -3.91 30.24 -20.44
CA LEU A 41 -4.07 29.19 -19.43
C LEU A 41 -5.37 29.32 -18.60
N ASN A 42 -6.46 29.78 -19.21
CA ASN A 42 -7.55 30.41 -18.45
C ASN A 42 -8.91 30.27 -19.13
N GLU A 43 -9.29 29.05 -19.49
CA GLU A 43 -10.70 28.60 -19.55
C GLU A 43 -10.69 27.07 -19.70
N THR A 44 -9.84 26.58 -20.62
CA THR A 44 -9.66 25.16 -20.92
C THR A 44 -9.12 24.39 -19.72
N GLN A 45 -8.15 24.96 -18.98
CA GLN A 45 -7.64 24.34 -17.75
C GLN A 45 -8.67 24.40 -16.62
N ARG A 46 -9.47 25.47 -16.52
CA ARG A 46 -10.58 25.54 -15.55
C ARG A 46 -11.62 24.47 -15.83
N ARG A 47 -12.06 24.32 -17.09
CA ARG A 47 -12.98 23.26 -17.48
C ARG A 47 -12.40 21.87 -17.26
N PHE A 48 -11.11 21.66 -17.54
CA PHE A 48 -10.47 20.38 -17.29
C PHE A 48 -10.39 20.04 -15.79
N ILE A 49 -10.10 21.02 -14.93
CA ILE A 49 -10.11 20.85 -13.47
C ILE A 49 -11.54 20.63 -12.96
N GLU A 50 -12.52 21.42 -13.41
CA GLU A 50 -13.94 21.31 -13.03
C GLU A 50 -14.57 19.99 -13.50
N GLN A 51 -14.21 19.51 -14.68
CA GLN A 51 -14.71 18.26 -15.25
C GLN A 51 -14.06 17.02 -14.60
N ARG A 52 -12.85 17.16 -14.05
CA ARG A 52 -12.13 16.08 -13.35
C ARG A 52 -12.43 16.05 -11.86
N MET A 53 -12.85 17.18 -11.29
CA MET A 53 -13.50 17.26 -9.99
C MET A 53 -14.93 16.73 -10.14
N ASP A 54 -15.07 15.41 -10.25
CA ASP A 54 -16.37 14.77 -10.02
C ASP A 54 -16.87 15.24 -8.65
N LYS A 55 -17.88 16.12 -8.62
CA LYS A 55 -18.48 16.63 -7.38
C LYS A 55 -19.24 15.55 -6.64
N ARG A 56 -19.42 14.38 -7.26
CA ARG A 56 -19.82 13.18 -6.54
C ARG A 56 -18.62 12.82 -5.68
N GLY A 57 -18.75 13.06 -4.37
CA GLY A 57 -17.83 12.52 -3.39
C GLY A 57 -17.63 11.01 -3.58
N PRO A 58 -16.74 10.38 -2.82
CA PRO A 58 -16.61 8.93 -2.87
C PRO A 58 -18.00 8.26 -2.82
N ALA A 59 -18.17 7.14 -3.51
CA ALA A 59 -19.44 6.40 -3.51
C ALA A 59 -19.81 5.86 -2.12
N TRP A 60 -18.92 6.01 -1.14
CA TRP A 60 -19.13 5.72 0.26
C TRP A 60 -19.19 7.03 1.06
N GLU A 61 -20.12 7.09 2.00
CA GLU A 61 -20.15 8.15 3.00
C GLU A 61 -19.07 7.88 4.04
N SER A 62 -18.32 8.93 4.44
CA SER A 62 -17.32 8.79 5.49
C SER A 62 -18.05 8.59 6.82
N GLU A 63 -17.89 7.43 7.45
CA GLU A 63 -18.40 7.19 8.81
C GLU A 63 -17.60 7.96 9.89
N PHE A 64 -16.56 8.72 9.50
CA PHE A 64 -15.67 9.43 10.42
C PHE A 64 -15.51 10.91 10.02
N PRO A 65 -15.20 11.80 10.97
CA PRO A 65 -15.03 11.55 12.42
C PRO A 65 -16.36 11.39 13.18
N LEU A 66 -16.48 10.33 13.99
CA LEU A 66 -17.60 10.11 14.90
C LEU A 66 -17.48 11.01 16.14
N ARG A 67 -18.60 11.55 16.60
CA ARG A 67 -18.68 12.36 17.83
C ARG A 67 -19.55 11.70 18.89
N ALA A 68 -19.29 12.03 20.14
CA ALA A 68 -20.05 11.54 21.29
C ALA A 68 -21.55 11.90 21.24
N ASN A 69 -21.89 12.97 20.51
CA ASN A 69 -23.28 13.42 20.31
C ASN A 69 -23.96 12.82 19.06
N ASP A 70 -23.28 11.95 18.30
CA ASP A 70 -23.89 11.33 17.12
C ASP A 70 -24.82 10.19 17.55
N ASP A 71 -25.94 10.00 16.85
CA ASP A 71 -27.01 9.03 17.20
C ASP A 71 -26.60 7.55 17.06
N ARG A 72 -25.33 7.25 16.75
CA ARG A 72 -24.82 5.89 16.65
C ARG A 72 -24.50 5.35 18.04
N GLN A 73 -24.96 4.14 18.33
CA GLN A 73 -24.62 3.46 19.58
C GLN A 73 -23.13 3.10 19.59
N LEU A 74 -22.39 3.69 20.52
CA LEU A 74 -20.98 3.34 20.78
C LEU A 74 -20.89 1.89 21.28
N THR A 75 -19.81 1.21 20.92
CA THR A 75 -19.49 -0.14 21.39
C THR A 75 -18.40 -0.09 22.45
N ASP A 76 -18.14 -1.22 23.13
CA ASP A 76 -16.99 -1.35 24.06
C ASP A 76 -15.62 -1.14 23.37
N ALA A 77 -15.59 -1.20 22.03
CA ALA A 77 -14.39 -0.94 21.25
C ALA A 77 -14.19 0.56 20.93
N ASP A 78 -15.04 1.45 21.46
CA ASP A 78 -15.00 2.90 21.22
C ASP A 78 -14.70 3.66 22.53
N VAL A 79 -13.81 4.65 22.47
CA VAL A 79 -13.46 5.52 23.60
C VAL A 79 -13.59 6.97 23.18
N GLU A 80 -14.29 7.76 24.00
CA GLU A 80 -14.38 9.21 23.82
C GLU A 80 -13.04 9.86 24.19
N GLY A 81 -12.44 10.54 23.22
CA GLY A 81 -11.25 11.34 23.39
C GLY A 81 -11.55 12.81 23.69
N PRO A 82 -10.50 13.61 23.94
CA PRO A 82 -10.63 15.03 24.20
C PRO A 82 -11.36 15.76 23.06
N GLY A 83 -12.35 16.58 23.39
CA GLY A 83 -13.15 17.32 22.41
C GLY A 83 -14.36 16.56 21.85
N GLY A 84 -14.72 15.41 22.45
CA GLY A 84 -15.92 14.65 22.09
C GLY A 84 -15.78 13.83 20.82
N LEU A 85 -14.54 13.58 20.38
CA LEU A 85 -14.25 12.72 19.23
C LEU A 85 -14.13 11.27 19.68
N ILE A 86 -14.74 10.36 18.94
CA ILE A 86 -14.68 8.93 19.24
C ILE A 86 -13.49 8.29 18.52
N TYR A 87 -12.68 7.56 19.29
CA TYR A 87 -11.55 6.78 18.82
C TYR A 87 -11.81 5.29 19.07
N PRO A 88 -11.25 4.38 18.26
CA PRO A 88 -11.15 2.98 18.66
C PRO A 88 -10.38 2.84 19.99
N ASP A 89 -10.76 1.87 20.80
CA ASP A 89 -10.11 1.59 22.08
C ASP A 89 -8.74 0.92 21.87
N PHE A 90 -7.70 1.75 21.78
CA PHE A 90 -6.31 1.28 21.68
C PHE A 90 -5.66 1.00 23.04
N ARG A 91 -6.38 1.05 24.17
CA ARG A 91 -5.78 0.84 25.51
C ARG A 91 -5.18 -0.57 25.69
N TYR A 92 -5.61 -1.52 24.88
CA TYR A 92 -5.11 -2.89 24.86
C TYR A 92 -4.09 -3.15 23.73
N ALA A 93 -3.69 -2.12 22.98
CA ALA A 93 -2.64 -2.26 21.99
C ALA A 93 -1.30 -2.50 22.70
N GLY A 94 -0.61 -3.57 22.29
CA GLY A 94 0.64 -4.01 22.91
C GLY A 94 0.43 -5.06 24.01
N ILE A 95 1.54 -5.56 24.56
CA ILE A 95 1.52 -6.56 25.63
C ILE A 95 1.76 -5.82 26.96
N PRO A 96 0.76 -5.69 27.85
CA PRO A 96 0.87 -4.86 29.05
C PRO A 96 1.97 -5.30 30.04
N CYS A 97 2.44 -6.55 29.93
CA CYS A 97 3.53 -7.11 30.71
C CYS A 97 4.90 -7.10 30.00
N GLY A 98 5.03 -6.40 28.87
CA GLY A 98 6.26 -6.34 28.07
C GLY A 98 6.37 -7.46 27.04
N ILE A 99 7.51 -7.53 26.34
CA ILE A 99 7.75 -8.56 25.32
C ILE A 99 7.97 -9.91 26.02
N PRO A 100 7.18 -10.95 25.73
CA PRO A 100 7.33 -12.25 26.36
C PRO A 100 8.68 -12.88 26.00
N THR A 101 9.33 -13.51 26.99
CA THR A 101 10.61 -14.20 26.82
C THR A 101 10.51 -15.72 26.99
N PRO A 102 9.72 -16.44 26.17
CA PRO A 102 9.69 -17.89 26.23
C PRO A 102 11.06 -18.46 25.79
N PRO A 103 11.33 -19.74 26.12
CA PRO A 103 12.55 -20.42 25.68
C PRO A 103 12.61 -20.53 24.16
N VAL A 104 13.84 -20.54 23.63
CA VAL A 104 14.10 -20.87 22.23
C VAL A 104 13.83 -22.36 22.04
N VAL A 105 12.89 -22.67 21.14
CA VAL A 105 12.52 -24.05 20.79
C VAL A 105 13.04 -24.44 19.41
N VAL A 106 13.22 -23.46 18.53
CA VAL A 106 13.63 -23.64 17.14
C VAL A 106 14.57 -22.50 16.73
N ARG A 107 15.59 -22.80 15.93
CA ARG A 107 16.37 -21.78 15.21
C ARG A 107 15.95 -21.75 13.74
N ALA A 108 15.85 -20.56 13.15
CA ALA A 108 15.44 -20.40 11.76
C ALA A 108 16.43 -21.07 10.78
N ALA A 109 17.73 -21.00 11.09
CA ALA A 109 18.79 -21.64 10.30
C ALA A 109 18.64 -23.16 10.18
N ASP A 110 18.06 -23.84 11.17
CA ASP A 110 17.85 -25.30 11.11
C ASP A 110 16.82 -25.70 10.03
N PHE A 111 16.06 -24.72 9.52
CA PHE A 111 15.01 -24.87 8.51
C PHE A 111 15.35 -24.19 7.18
N GLY A 112 16.58 -23.68 7.03
CA GLY A 112 17.06 -23.10 5.78
C GLY A 112 16.78 -21.60 5.62
N ALA A 113 16.43 -20.89 6.70
CA ALA A 113 16.45 -19.43 6.73
C ALA A 113 17.82 -18.96 7.25
N HIS A 114 18.67 -18.45 6.36
CA HIS A 114 20.04 -18.07 6.67
C HIS A 114 20.30 -16.61 6.28
N PRO A 115 20.77 -15.78 7.21
CA PRO A 115 21.05 -14.39 6.89
C PRO A 115 22.25 -14.28 5.95
N ASP A 116 22.29 -13.17 5.20
CA ASP A 116 23.39 -12.73 4.33
C ASP A 116 23.76 -13.71 3.21
N ASP A 117 22.88 -14.64 2.84
CA ASP A 117 23.13 -15.65 1.81
C ASP A 117 22.57 -15.27 0.43
N GLY A 118 21.83 -14.17 0.36
CA GLY A 118 21.23 -13.61 -0.86
C GLY A 118 20.08 -14.45 -1.44
N LYS A 119 19.48 -15.35 -0.65
CA LYS A 119 18.35 -16.19 -1.07
C LYS A 119 17.09 -15.86 -0.27
N PRO A 120 15.89 -16.11 -0.83
CA PRO A 120 14.64 -15.93 -0.10
C PRO A 120 14.52 -16.88 1.11
N ASP A 121 14.30 -16.32 2.30
CA ASP A 121 14.26 -17.04 3.58
C ASP A 121 12.84 -17.42 4.04
N ALA A 122 11.81 -16.96 3.32
CA ALA A 122 10.42 -17.06 3.74
C ALA A 122 9.96 -18.51 4.00
N GLU A 123 10.34 -19.45 3.13
CA GLU A 123 9.99 -20.87 3.28
C GLU A 123 10.63 -21.49 4.52
N GLY A 124 11.91 -21.20 4.77
CA GLY A 124 12.61 -21.71 5.95
C GLY A 124 12.04 -21.14 7.24
N LEU A 125 11.69 -19.85 7.26
CA LEU A 125 11.07 -19.23 8.42
C LEU A 125 9.65 -19.76 8.69
N TRP A 126 8.84 -20.01 7.65
CA TRP A 126 7.54 -20.66 7.81
C TRP A 126 7.66 -22.08 8.37
N ALA A 127 8.63 -22.86 7.92
CA ALA A 127 8.87 -24.20 8.43
C ALA A 127 9.31 -24.16 9.91
N ALA A 128 10.17 -23.20 10.28
CA ALA A 128 10.58 -22.98 11.68
C ALA A 128 9.38 -22.59 12.58
N ILE A 129 8.49 -21.72 12.10
CA ILE A 129 7.26 -21.35 12.81
C ILE A 129 6.36 -22.57 12.99
N ALA A 130 6.16 -23.38 11.95
CA ALA A 130 5.36 -24.59 12.03
C ALA A 130 5.93 -25.60 13.05
N ALA A 131 7.26 -25.72 13.12
CA ALA A 131 7.92 -26.56 14.12
C ALA A 131 7.73 -26.02 15.55
N ALA A 132 7.84 -24.70 15.76
CA ALA A 132 7.59 -24.09 17.07
C ALA A 132 6.13 -24.28 17.53
N VAL A 133 5.17 -24.17 16.62
CA VAL A 133 3.76 -24.49 16.87
C VAL A 133 3.61 -25.95 17.29
N ALA A 134 4.20 -26.89 16.54
CA ALA A 134 4.10 -28.31 16.82
C ALA A 134 4.70 -28.68 18.18
N ALA A 135 5.68 -27.90 18.66
CA ALA A 135 6.25 -28.01 20.01
C ALA A 135 5.38 -27.41 21.12
N GLY A 136 4.21 -26.84 20.80
CA GLY A 136 3.31 -26.18 21.75
C GLY A 136 3.54 -24.68 21.93
N GLY A 137 4.30 -24.06 21.02
CA GLY A 137 4.71 -22.65 21.09
C GLY A 137 6.16 -22.48 21.57
N GLY A 138 6.62 -21.23 21.61
CA GLY A 138 7.98 -20.87 22.02
C GLY A 138 8.62 -19.83 21.11
N THR A 139 9.93 -19.62 21.29
CA THR A 139 10.70 -18.70 20.45
C THR A 139 11.32 -19.41 19.25
N VAL A 140 11.09 -18.84 18.06
CA VAL A 140 11.90 -19.06 16.85
C VAL A 140 13.01 -18.02 16.85
N GLN A 141 14.25 -18.48 17.00
CA GLN A 141 15.43 -17.61 17.01
C GLN A 141 15.90 -17.33 15.59
N LEU A 142 16.06 -16.05 15.26
CA LEU A 142 16.76 -15.55 14.09
C LEU A 142 18.17 -15.12 14.52
N GLU A 143 19.17 -15.52 13.76
CA GLU A 143 20.55 -15.10 13.94
C GLU A 143 20.76 -13.62 13.55
N ALA A 144 21.97 -13.11 13.77
CA ALA A 144 22.35 -11.79 13.29
C ALA A 144 22.62 -11.83 11.77
N GLY A 145 22.25 -10.77 11.07
CA GLY A 145 22.44 -10.54 9.64
C GLY A 145 21.15 -10.09 8.95
N VAL A 146 21.15 -10.11 7.62
CA VAL A 146 20.03 -9.66 6.77
C VAL A 146 19.30 -10.86 6.17
N TYR A 147 17.99 -10.96 6.43
CA TYR A 147 17.13 -11.97 5.82
C TYR A 147 16.35 -11.39 4.64
N GLU A 148 16.20 -12.18 3.56
CA GLU A 148 15.50 -11.73 2.35
C GLU A 148 14.09 -12.32 2.29
N PHE A 149 13.07 -11.47 2.36
CA PHE A 149 11.66 -11.88 2.30
C PHE A 149 10.94 -11.27 1.10
N GLU A 150 10.59 -12.11 0.14
CA GLU A 150 9.81 -11.70 -1.04
C GLU A 150 8.29 -11.65 -0.76
N ARG A 151 7.85 -12.16 0.40
CA ARG A 151 6.43 -12.30 0.76
C ARG A 151 6.22 -12.08 2.27
N PRO A 152 5.01 -11.70 2.70
CA PRO A 152 4.70 -11.51 4.12
C PRO A 152 4.84 -12.80 4.94
N ILE A 153 5.36 -12.69 6.16
CA ILE A 153 5.38 -13.77 7.14
C ILE A 153 4.10 -13.71 7.98
N VAL A 154 3.32 -14.79 7.98
CA VAL A 154 2.02 -14.85 8.66
C VAL A 154 2.08 -15.85 9.80
N ILE A 155 1.87 -15.39 11.03
CA ILE A 155 1.77 -16.22 12.23
C ILE A 155 0.29 -16.51 12.49
N ARG A 156 -0.13 -17.76 12.34
CA ARG A 156 -1.54 -18.17 12.43
C ARG A 156 -1.97 -18.66 13.81
N GLN A 157 -1.03 -18.89 14.72
CA GLN A 157 -1.28 -19.48 16.04
C GLN A 157 -0.65 -18.64 17.14
N SER A 158 -1.27 -18.71 18.31
CA SER A 158 -0.78 -18.04 19.52
C SER A 158 0.45 -18.75 20.10
N GLY A 159 1.22 -18.04 20.92
CA GLY A 159 2.34 -18.62 21.68
C GLY A 159 3.65 -18.71 20.88
N VAL A 160 3.72 -18.19 19.66
CA VAL A 160 4.96 -18.10 18.87
C VAL A 160 5.56 -16.71 19.02
N VAL A 161 6.86 -16.66 19.30
CA VAL A 161 7.65 -15.42 19.33
C VAL A 161 8.76 -15.52 18.29
N LEU A 162 8.84 -14.56 17.37
CA LEU A 162 10.02 -14.38 16.52
C LEU A 162 11.01 -13.48 17.28
N ARG A 163 12.25 -13.96 17.47
CA ARG A 163 13.27 -13.19 18.19
C ARG A 163 14.53 -13.07 17.35
N GLY A 164 14.90 -11.85 17.00
CA GLY A 164 16.21 -11.53 16.41
C GLY A 164 17.32 -11.46 17.46
N ALA A 165 18.57 -11.34 17.00
CA ALA A 165 19.74 -11.12 17.86
C ALA A 165 19.78 -9.69 18.45
N GLY A 166 18.98 -8.77 17.91
CA GLY A 166 18.84 -7.38 18.36
C GLY A 166 18.41 -6.48 17.19
N SER A 167 17.85 -5.30 17.49
CA SER A 167 17.32 -4.38 16.45
C SER A 167 18.37 -3.91 15.44
N ASP A 168 19.63 -3.82 15.87
CA ASP A 168 20.75 -3.42 15.01
C ASP A 168 21.51 -4.62 14.43
N GLN A 169 21.14 -5.85 14.83
CA GLN A 169 21.84 -7.08 14.49
C GLN A 169 21.06 -7.96 13.52
N THR A 170 19.73 -7.92 13.54
CA THR A 170 18.87 -8.70 12.63
C THR A 170 18.04 -7.73 11.80
N ARG A 171 18.11 -7.86 10.47
CA ARG A 171 17.40 -7.00 9.52
C ARG A 171 16.60 -7.81 8.52
#